data_AF-A0A936SB32-F1
#
_entry.id   AF-A0A936SB32-F1
#
_cell.length_a   1.000
_cell.length_b   1.000
_cell.length_c   1.000
_cell.angle_alpha   90.00
_cell.angle_beta   90.00
_cell.angle_gamma   90.00
#
_symmetry.space_group_name_H-M   'P 1'
#
loop_
_entity.id
_entity.type
_entity.pdbx_description
1 polymer ?
#
loop_
_entity_poly.entity_id
_entity_poly.type
_entity_poly.pdbx_seq_one_letter_code
_entity_poly.pdbx_strand_id
1 'polypeptide(L)' 'MNKEQRIVLTGFMGVGKSSVARHVAHLIKSKRVDLDHELEYGERRTVAQIIDAEGEPAFRDIESRYLQEARQT' A
#
# COMPACT_ATOMS: atom_id res chain seq x y z
N MET A 1 7.69 -21.75 -0.97
CA MET A 1 6.90 -20.66 -0.35
C MET A 1 5.53 -21.20 -0.04
N ASN A 2 5.08 -21.10 1.20
CA ASN A 2 3.72 -21.49 1.56
C ASN A 2 2.75 -20.55 0.85
N LYS A 3 1.60 -21.06 0.43
CA LYS A 3 0.57 -20.32 -0.32
C LYS A 3 0.01 -19.10 0.43
N GLU A 4 0.37 -18.95 1.71
CA GLU A 4 -0.10 -17.92 2.64
C GLU A 4 0.97 -16.87 3.01
N GLN A 5 2.20 -16.94 2.45
CA GLN A 5 3.24 -15.96 2.78
C GLN A 5 2.98 -14.62 2.06
N ARG A 6 2.65 -13.59 2.84
CA ARG A 6 2.56 -12.20 2.36
C ARG A 6 3.91 -11.52 2.47
N ILE A 7 4.29 -10.79 1.41
CA ILE A 7 5.53 -10.00 1.36
C ILE A 7 5.14 -8.53 1.43
N VAL A 8 5.70 -7.81 2.40
CA VAL A 8 5.52 -6.36 2.55
C VAL A 8 6.82 -5.68 2.15
N LEU A 9 6.74 -4.72 1.22
CA LEU A 9 7.89 -3.91 0.82
C LEU A 9 7.80 -2.53 1.48
N THR A 10 8.78 -2.19 2.31
CA THR A 10 8.86 -0.91 3.02
C THR A 10 10.00 -0.04 2.48
N GLY A 11 9.99 1.24 2.82
CA GLY A 11 11.02 2.22 2.41
C GLY A 11 10.41 3.54 1.92
N PHE A 12 11.26 4.53 1.65
CA PHE A 12 10.84 5.87 1.25
C PHE A 12 10.15 5.92 -0.13
N MET A 13 9.43 7.01 -0.41
CA MET A 13 8.90 7.29 -1.76
C MET A 13 10.05 7.35 -2.78
N GLY A 14 9.81 6.90 -4.01
CA GLY A 14 10.77 7.02 -5.12
C GLY A 14 11.91 5.98 -5.14
N VAL A 15 12.13 5.20 -4.09
CA VAL A 15 13.20 4.16 -4.05
C VAL A 15 12.91 2.92 -4.90
N GLY A 16 11.82 2.92 -5.69
CA GLY A 16 11.50 1.84 -6.64
C GLY A 16 10.65 0.69 -6.08
N LYS A 17 10.04 0.83 -4.89
CA LYS A 17 9.22 -0.23 -4.26
C LYS A 17 8.16 -0.81 -5.20
N SER A 18 7.40 0.04 -5.90
CA SER A 18 6.36 -0.41 -6.83
C SER A 18 6.92 -1.18 -8.03
N SER A 19 8.14 -0.84 -8.47
CA SER A 19 8.85 -1.58 -9.51
C SER A 19 9.28 -2.96 -9.03
N VAL A 20 9.88 -3.02 -7.83
CA VAL A 20 10.29 -4.29 -7.20
C VAL A 20 9.06 -5.17 -6.92
N ALA A 21 7.99 -4.60 -6.38
CA ALA A 21 6.73 -5.29 -6.10
C ALA A 21 6.18 -5.99 -7.35
N ARG A 22 6.21 -5.31 -8.50
CA ARG A 22 5.76 -5.88 -9.79
C ARG A 22 6.57 -7.11 -10.18
N HIS A 23 7.90 -7.04 -10.08
CA HIS A 23 8.78 -8.16 -10.43
C HIS A 23 8.61 -9.33 -9.45
N VAL A 24 8.60 -9.05 -8.14
CA VAL A 24 8.40 -10.07 -7.11
C VAL A 24 7.07 -10.79 -7.29
N ALA A 25 5.96 -10.04 -7.45
CA ALA A 25 4.64 -10.60 -7.66
C ALA A 25 4.57 -11.51 -8.89
N HIS A 26 5.22 -11.12 -9.99
CA HIS A 26 5.31 -11.94 -11.20
C HIS A 26 6.09 -13.24 -10.96
N LEU A 27 7.27 -13.16 -10.32
CA LEU A 27 8.13 -14.32 -10.05
C LEU A 27 7.44 -15.35 -9.15
N ILE A 28 6.67 -14.90 -8.16
CA ILE A 28 6.00 -15.78 -7.20
C ILE A 28 4.55 -16.11 -7.58
N LYS A 29 4.07 -15.61 -8.73
CA LYS A 29 2.69 -15.75 -9.22
C LYS A 29 1.65 -15.32 -8.18
N SER A 30 1.89 -14.19 -7.51
CA SER A 30 0.99 -13.63 -6.51
C SER A 30 0.36 -12.32 -7.00
N LYS A 31 -0.73 -11.93 -6.34
CA LYS A 31 -1.34 -10.61 -6.53
C LYS A 31 -0.47 -9.55 -5.86
N ARG A 32 -0.39 -8.39 -6.49
CA ARG A 32 0.22 -7.18 -5.93
C ARG A 32 -0.89 -6.28 -5.41
N VAL A 33 -0.71 -5.75 -4.20
CA VAL A 33 -1.54 -4.69 -3.64
C VAL A 33 -0.68 -3.44 -3.51
N ASP A 34 -1.24 -2.29 -3.87
CA ASP A 34 -0.60 -0.99 -3.74
C ASP A 34 -1.40 -0.17 -2.73
N LEU A 35 -0.86 0.01 -1.53
CA LEU A 35 -1.64 0.53 -0.40
C LEU A 35 -2.16 1.95 -0.67
N ASP A 36 -1.32 2.79 -1.27
CA ASP A 36 -1.70 4.15 -1.64
C ASP A 36 -2.85 4.14 -2.66
N HIS A 37 -2.82 3.23 -3.64
CA HIS A 37 -3.91 3.10 -4.62
C HIS A 37 -5.22 2.66 -3.99
N GLU A 38 -5.20 1.66 -3.11
CA GLU A 38 -6.41 1.17 -2.44
C GLU A 38 -7.02 2.26 -1.54
N LEU A 39 -6.15 3.00 -0.84
CA LEU A 39 -6.54 4.13 0.00
C LEU A 39 -7.16 5.24 -0.84
N GLU A 40 -6.51 5.69 -1.93
CA GLU A 40 -7.05 6.75 -2.79
C GLU A 40 -8.38 6.35 -3.44
N TYR A 41 -8.51 5.08 -3.83
CA TYR A 41 -9.74 4.54 -4.36
C TYR A 41 -10.88 4.53 -3.33
N GLY A 42 -10.61 4.07 -2.10
CA GLY A 42 -11.61 3.99 -1.03
C GLY A 42 -11.99 5.35 -0.44
N GLU A 43 -11.02 6.25 -0.27
CA GLU A 43 -11.22 7.60 0.28
C GLU A 43 -11.74 8.59 -0.78
N ARG A 44 -11.68 8.25 -2.07
CA ARG A 44 -12.00 9.13 -3.22
C ARG A 44 -11.24 10.45 -3.20
N ARG A 45 -10.03 10.43 -2.64
CA ARG A 45 -9.13 11.57 -2.45
C ARG A 45 -7.71 11.08 -2.63
N THR A 46 -6.85 11.89 -3.22
CA THR A 46 -5.41 11.60 -3.31
C THR A 46 -4.76 11.68 -1.92
N VAL A 47 -3.63 11.00 -1.73
CA VAL A 47 -2.83 11.12 -0.50
C VAL A 47 -2.47 12.59 -0.22
N ALA A 48 -2.12 13.35 -1.26
CA ALA A 48 -1.84 14.77 -1.14
C ALA A 48 -3.06 15.56 -0.62
N GLN A 49 -4.26 15.32 -1.15
CA GLN A 49 -5.48 15.98 -0.68
C GLN A 49 -5.81 15.66 0.78
N ILE A 50 -5.53 14.44 1.23
CA ILE A 50 -5.75 14.02 2.62
C ILE A 50 -4.77 14.75 3.55
N ILE A 51 -3.49 14.76 3.19
CA ILE A 51 -2.45 15.45 3.97
C ILE A 51 -2.69 16.97 4.00
N ASP A 52 -3.08 17.57 2.87
CA ASP A 52 -3.35 19.01 2.77
C ASP A 52 -4.57 19.42 3.61
N ALA A 53 -5.59 18.57 3.71
CA ALA A 53 -6.83 18.86 4.44
C ALA A 53 -6.75 18.51 5.94
N GLU A 54 -6.10 17.40 6.29
CA GLU A 54 -6.17 16.78 7.63
C GLU A 54 -4.78 16.63 8.31
N GLY A 55 -3.71 16.88 7.58
CA GLY A 55 -2.33 16.72 8.04
C GLY A 55 -1.80 15.29 7.93
N GLU A 56 -0.48 15.16 8.04
CA GLU A 56 0.20 13.86 7.98
C GLU A 56 -0.27 12.86 9.07
N PRO A 57 -0.55 13.27 10.34
CA PRO A 57 -1.02 12.32 11.36
C PRO A 57 -2.32 11.60 10.98
N ALA A 58 -3.31 12.33 10.45
CA ALA A 58 -4.57 11.74 10.00
C ALA A 58 -4.35 10.77 8.83
N PHE A 59 -3.46 11.14 7.88
CA PHE A 59 -3.05 10.23 6.83
C PHE A 59 -2.43 8.93 7.39
N ARG A 60 -1.57 9.00 8.41
CA ARG A 60 -0.97 7.80 9.04
C ARG A 60 -2.00 6.89 9.70
N ASP A 61 -3.03 7.46 10.31
CA ASP A 61 -4.13 6.68 10.89
C ASP A 61 -4.93 5.95 9.81
N ILE A 62 -5.24 6.65 8.70
CA ILE A 62 -5.92 6.06 7.54
C ILE A 62 -5.04 4.97 6.89
N GLU A 63 -3.75 5.25 6.63
CA GLU A 63 -2.78 4.29 6.09
C GLU A 63 -2.73 3.01 6.95
N SER A 64 -2.72 3.17 8.27
CA SER A 64 -2.72 2.05 9.21
C SER A 64 -3.99 1.20 9.13
N ARG A 65 -5.16 1.83 8.93
CA ARG A 65 -6.43 1.12 8.74
C ARG A 65 -6.41 0.27 7.47
N TYR A 66 -6.06 0.86 6.32
CA TYR A 66 -5.99 0.14 5.04
C TYR A 66 -4.95 -0.99 5.09
N LEU A 67 -3.83 -0.80 5.82
CA LEU A 67 -2.84 -1.86 5.99
C LEU A 67 -3.43 -3.07 6.74
N GLN A 68 -4.29 -2.86 7.75
CA GLN A 68 -4.97 -3.97 8.43
C GLN A 68 -5.97 -4.67 7.52
N GLU A 69 -6.69 -3.94 6.68
CA GLU A 69 -7.65 -4.50 5.72
C GLU A 69 -6.94 -5.36 4.66
N ALA A 70 -5.82 -4.88 4.11
CA ALA A 70 -4.99 -5.62 3.14
C ALA A 70 -4.38 -6.91 3.73
N ARG A 71 -4.27 -7.01 5.06
CA ARG A 71 -3.84 -8.24 5.76
C ARG A 71 -4.97 -9.27 5.93
N GLN A 72 -6.19 -8.98 5.53
CA GLN A 72 -7.31 -9.92 5.63
C GLN A 72 -7.70 -10.53 4.28
N THR A 73 -7.21 -9.97 3.17
CA THR A 73 -7.42 -10.43 1.79
C THR A 73 -6.42 -11.49 1.34
#